data_AF-A0A0Q5ZXN2-F1
#
_entry.id   AF-A0A0Q5ZXN2-F1
#
_cell.length_a   1.000
_cell.length_b   1.000
_cell.length_c   1.000
_cell.angle_alpha   90.00
_cell.angle_beta   90.00
_cell.angle_gamma   90.00
#
_symmetry.space_group_name_H-M   'P 1'
#
loop_
_entity.id
_entity.type
_entity.pdbx_description
1 polymer ?
#
loop_
_entity_poly.entity_id
_entity_poly.type
_entity_poly.pdbx_seq_one_letter_code
_entity_poly.pdbx_strand_id
1 'polypeptide(L)' 'MSIVLKNTTIDKYFGFLKRLDNKSKKRLIIKLTESIETDKKENVSLKNLHGAWEDARSSDEIINDIRDSRVEKNNDIQL' A
#
# COMPACT_ATOMS: atom_id res chain seq x y z
N MET A 1 -14.83 6.63 -25.71
CA MET A 1 -14.19 5.74 -26.70
C MET A 1 -15.03 4.47 -26.79
N SER A 2 -15.93 4.36 -27.78
CA SER A 2 -16.79 3.19 -27.93
C SER A 2 -16.03 2.10 -28.69
N ILE A 3 -15.73 0.99 -28.01
CA ILE A 3 -15.16 -0.19 -28.68
C ILE A 3 -16.30 -0.83 -29.46
N VAL A 4 -16.31 -0.65 -30.78
CA VAL A 4 -17.23 -1.39 -31.67
C VAL A 4 -16.76 -2.84 -31.71
N LEU A 5 -17.36 -3.68 -30.87
CA LEU A 5 -17.07 -5.10 -30.79
C LEU A 5 -17.65 -5.81 -32.02
N LYS A 6 -16.80 -6.03 -33.03
CA LYS A 6 -17.11 -6.95 -34.13
C LYS A 6 -16.91 -8.39 -33.61
N ASN A 7 -17.76 -9.35 -34.02
CA ASN A 7 -17.60 -10.76 -33.65
C ASN A 7 -16.19 -11.28 -33.94
N THR A 8 -15.60 -10.87 -35.06
CA THR A 8 -14.23 -11.24 -35.45
C THR A 8 -13.15 -10.78 -34.46
N THR A 9 -13.41 -9.70 -33.72
CA THR A 9 -12.51 -9.20 -32.67
C THR A 9 -12.65 -10.05 -31.41
N ILE A 10 -13.90 -10.41 -31.05
CA ILE A 10 -14.20 -11.30 -29.92
C ILE A 10 -13.52 -12.67 -30.12
N ASP A 11 -13.65 -13.25 -31.31
CA ASP A 11 -13.05 -14.55 -31.64
C ASP A 11 -11.52 -14.54 -31.53
N LYS A 12 -10.86 -13.42 -31.89
CA LYS A 12 -9.41 -13.27 -31.73
C LYS A 12 -9.00 -13.28 -30.27
N TYR A 13 -9.72 -12.57 -29.40
CA TYR A 13 -9.44 -12.57 -27.96
C TYR A 13 -9.66 -13.96 -27.34
N PHE A 14 -10.75 -14.65 -27.68
CA PHE A 14 -10.98 -16.03 -27.23
C PHE A 14 -9.96 -17.01 -27.80
N GLY A 15 -9.51 -16.82 -29.04
CA GLY A 15 -8.44 -17.59 -29.66
C GLY A 15 -7.12 -17.48 -28.88
N PHE A 16 -6.77 -16.27 -28.45
CA PHE A 16 -5.61 -16.02 -27.59
C PHE A 16 -5.75 -16.75 -26.24
N LEU A 17 -6.90 -16.62 -25.57
CA LEU A 17 -7.16 -17.27 -24.28
C LEU A 17 -7.11 -18.81 -24.37
N LYS A 18 -7.62 -19.40 -25.46
CA LYS A 18 -7.57 -20.85 -25.69
C LYS A 18 -6.15 -21.37 -25.84
N ARG A 19 -5.26 -20.57 -26.45
CA ARG A 19 -3.85 -20.92 -26.72
C ARG A 19 -2.92 -20.74 -25.52
N LEU A 20 -3.39 -20.18 -24.41
CA LEU A 20 -2.60 -20.08 -23.18
C LEU A 20 -2.15 -21.46 -22.69
N ASP A 21 -0.91 -21.54 -22.20
CA ASP A 21 -0.40 -22.72 -21.54
C ASP A 21 -1.11 -22.98 -20.19
N ASN A 22 -0.98 -24.19 -19.66
CA ASN A 22 -1.69 -24.59 -18.45
C ASN A 22 -1.31 -23.75 -17.22
N LYS A 23 -0.07 -23.26 -17.12
CA LYS A 23 0.36 -22.41 -16.00
C LYS A 23 -0.29 -21.03 -16.10
N SER A 24 -0.30 -20.44 -17.29
CA SER A 24 -0.95 -19.15 -17.53
C SER A 24 -2.46 -19.22 -17.34
N LYS A 25 -3.12 -20.30 -17.77
CA LYS A 25 -4.56 -20.53 -17.51
C LYS A 25 -4.87 -20.60 -16.03
N LYS A 26 -4.11 -21.40 -15.26
CA LYS A 26 -4.28 -21.47 -13.79
C LYS A 26 -4.10 -20.11 -13.13
N ARG A 27 -3.08 -19.35 -13.52
CA ARG A 27 -2.83 -18.00 -13.00
C ARG A 27 -3.96 -17.03 -13.33
N LEU A 28 -4.53 -17.11 -14.54
CA LEU A 28 -5.66 -16.28 -14.93
C LEU A 28 -6.90 -16.59 -14.09
N ILE A 29 -7.19 -17.88 -13.84
CA ILE A 29 -8.31 -18.30 -12.99
C ILE A 29 -8.14 -17.72 -11.58
N ILE A 30 -6.97 -17.88 -10.97
CA ILE A 30 -6.68 -17.32 -9.63
C ILE A 30 -6.96 -15.82 -9.58
N LYS A 31 -6.42 -15.06 -10.54
CA LYS A 31 -6.62 -13.59 -10.60
C LYS A 31 -8.08 -13.19 -10.84
N LEU A 32 -8.82 -13.98 -11.62
CA LEU A 32 -10.25 -13.73 -11.83
C LEU A 32 -11.04 -14.01 -10.56
N THR A 33 -10.70 -15.08 -9.84
CA THR A 33 -11.26 -15.36 -8.51
C THR A 33 -10.98 -14.22 -7.55
N GLU A 34 -9.71 -13.79 -7.40
CA GLU A 34 -9.29 -12.62 -6.60
C GLU A 34 -9.98 -11.32 -7.03
N SER A 35 -10.33 -11.16 -8.31
CA SER A 35 -11.03 -9.97 -8.80
C SER A 35 -12.53 -9.98 -8.52
N ILE A 36 -13.14 -11.15 -8.33
CA ILE A 36 -14.56 -11.34 -8.03
C ILE A 36 -14.78 -11.36 -6.52
N GLU A 37 -13.87 -12.03 -5.80
CA GLU A 37 -13.71 -11.92 -4.36
C GLU A 37 -13.25 -10.48 -4.10
N THR A 38 -14.24 -9.59 -3.96
CA THR A 38 -14.06 -8.28 -3.35
C THR A 38 -13.64 -8.53 -1.91
N ASP A 39 -12.36 -8.86 -1.72
CA ASP A 39 -11.74 -8.92 -0.42
C ASP A 39 -12.22 -7.68 0.31
N LYS A 40 -12.93 -7.94 1.41
CA LYS A 40 -13.35 -6.93 2.39
C LYS A 40 -12.14 -6.05 2.50
N LYS A 41 -12.22 -4.81 1.97
CA LYS A 41 -11.15 -3.82 2.10
C LYS A 41 -10.66 -4.00 3.52
N GLU A 42 -9.43 -4.52 3.70
CA GLU A 42 -8.87 -4.57 5.04
C GLU A 42 -9.06 -3.14 5.52
N ASN A 43 -9.87 -2.98 6.57
CA ASN A 43 -10.12 -1.67 7.12
C ASN A 43 -8.75 -1.28 7.67
N VAL A 44 -7.93 -0.65 6.83
CA VAL A 44 -6.64 -0.11 7.19
C VAL A 44 -7.00 1.06 8.09
N SER A 45 -7.30 0.74 9.33
CA SER A 45 -7.62 1.71 10.34
C SER A 45 -6.35 2.52 10.56
N LEU A 46 -6.49 3.80 10.90
CA LEU A 46 -5.32 4.63 11.23
C LEU A 46 -4.46 4.00 12.35
N LYS A 47 -5.06 3.12 13.17
CA LYS A 47 -4.34 2.31 14.17
C LYS A 47 -3.42 1.24 13.56
N ASN A 48 -3.58 0.85 12.30
CA ASN A 48 -2.69 -0.09 11.64
C ASN A 48 -1.55 0.64 10.90
N LEU A 49 -1.66 1.97 10.75
CA LEU A 49 -0.70 2.80 10.02
C LEU A 49 0.36 3.43 10.92
N HIS A 50 0.18 3.42 12.24
CA HIS A 50 1.26 3.77 13.15
C HIS A 50 2.15 2.53 13.29
N GLY A 51 3.30 2.54 12.62
CA GLY A 51 4.43 1.76 13.10
C GLY A 51 4.68 2.25 14.52
N ALA A 52 4.41 1.40 15.52
CA ALA A 52 4.61 1.76 16.92
C ALA A 52 6.07 2.17 17.07
N TRP A 53 6.30 3.44 17.36
CA TRP A 53 7.61 3.90 17.78
C TRP A 53 7.89 3.21 19.12
N GLU A 54 8.67 2.14 19.05
CA GLU A 54 9.18 1.43 20.23
C GLU A 54 10.50 2.09 20.62
N ASP A 55 10.46 2.84 21.73
CA ASP A 55 11.64 3.40 22.35
C ASP A 55 11.77 2.81 23.76
N ALA A 56 12.98 2.36 24.10
CA ALA A 56 13.28 1.83 25.43
C ALA A 56 13.43 2.95 26.47
N ARG A 57 13.58 4.20 26.02
CA ARG A 57 13.71 5.38 26.88
C ARG A 57 12.36 5.73 27.51
N SER A 58 12.43 6.15 28.76
CA SER A 58 11.29 6.74 29.44
C SER A 58 10.89 8.07 28.80
N SER A 59 9.64 8.48 29.00
CA SER A 59 9.13 9.76 28.48
C SER A 59 9.97 10.96 28.97
N ASP A 60 10.48 10.90 30.20
CA ASP A 60 11.30 11.98 30.77
C ASP A 60 12.67 12.09 30.09
N GLU A 61 13.31 10.95 29.75
CA GLU A 61 14.57 10.93 29.02
C GLU A 61 14.41 11.51 27.61
N ILE A 62 13.31 11.16 26.93
CA ILE A 62 12.99 11.71 25.60
C ILE A 62 12.78 13.23 25.68
N ILE A 63 12.04 13.70 26.69
CA ILE A 63 11.78 15.13 26.88
C ILE A 63 13.08 15.90 27.15
N ASN A 64 13.98 15.33 27.96
CA ASN A 64 15.28 15.96 28.25
C ASN A 64 16.18 16.00 27.02
N ASP A 65 16.27 14.91 26.26
CA ASP A 65 17.02 14.84 24.99
C ASP A 65 16.55 15.89 23.98
N ILE A 66 15.22 16.05 23.82
CA ILE A 66 14.63 17.08 22.95
C ILE A 66 14.92 18.50 23.46
N ARG A 67 14.99 18.72 24.78
CA ARG A 67 15.34 20.03 25.35
C ARG A 67 16.80 20.36 25.11
N ASP A 68 17.69 19.39 25.33
CA ASP A 68 19.14 19.56 25.19
C ASP A 68 19.55 19.69 23.72
N SER A 69 18.80 19.09 22.79
CA SER A 69 19.02 19.22 21.35
C SER A 69 18.60 20.59 20.79
N ARG A 70 17.91 21.45 21.57
CA ARG A 70 17.50 22.78 21.09
C ARG A 70 18.73 23.70 21.04
N VAL A 71 18.96 24.26 19.86
CA VAL A 71 20.07 25.22 19.59
C VAL A 71 19.79 26.62 20.17
N GLU A 72 18.57 26.88 20.64
CA GLU A 72 18.23 28.10 21.39
C GLU A 72 18.78 28.01 22.83
N LYS A 73 20.11 27.97 22.95
CA LYS A 73 20.79 28.43 24.16
C LYS A 73 20.46 29.90 24.27
N ASN A 74 19.76 30.26 25.35
CA ASN A 74 19.52 31.65 25.74
C ASN A 74 20.77 32.49 25.42
N ASN A 75 20.71 33.31 24.37
CA ASN A 75 21.65 34.41 24.26
C ASN A 75 21.36 35.28 25.47
N ASP A 76 22.27 35.25 26.44
CA ASP A 76 22.36 36.23 27.52
C ASP A 76 22.35 37.63 26.87
N ILE A 77 21.19 38.25 26.77
CA ILE A 77 21.10 39.69 26.56
C ILE A 77 21.37 40.28 27.94
N GLN A 78 22.66 40.56 28.19
CA GLN A 78 23.08 41.41 29.29
C GLN A 78 22.45 42.80 29.09
N LEU A 79 21.50 43.15 29.95
CA LEU A 79 21.01 44.51 30.18
C LEU A 79 21.80 45.13 31.34
#